data_AF-A0A7Y2DZ71-F1
#
_entry.id   AF-A0A7Y2DZ71-F1
#
_cell.length_a   1.000
_cell.length_b   1.000
_cell.length_c   1.000
_cell.angle_alpha   90.00
_cell.angle_beta   90.00
_cell.angle_gamma   90.00
#
_symmetry.space_group_name_H-M   'P 1'
#
loop_
_entity.id
_entity.type
_entity.pdbx_description
1 polymer ?
#
loop_
_entity_poly.entity_id
_entity_poly.type
_entity_poly.pdbx_seq_one_letter_code
_entity_poly.pdbx_strand_id
1 'polypeptide(L)'
;MAIGMLLVACSFFFLAYAAMRGESQQVDKTMFGDGSFRVNERVIGYLKDEGVPDDVLSKVQSAKNADGKNAILEVKFAKDDAGTGEQKFTEALGKIISAEQVEKHKSVFLTKAYQFQVSPFWLIFAYAIVTLGELMLSPMGLSLVSKVAPVNKRGLLMGGWFVATAIGNKLTMIGIYWSIWKQSSFFLVLGLMAFVMVIVLAILLKPLKKAMPGV
;
A
#
# COMPACT_ATOMS: atom_id res chain seq x y z
N MET A 1 -2.33 -26.04 -1.19
CA MET A 1 -1.71 -25.13 -0.21
C MET A 1 -0.57 -24.31 -0.83
N ALA A 2 0.52 -24.93 -1.28
CA ALA A 2 1.66 -24.20 -1.86
C ALA A 2 1.28 -23.33 -3.07
N ILE A 3 0.41 -23.83 -3.96
CA ILE A 3 -0.10 -23.07 -5.11
C ILE A 3 -0.88 -21.82 -4.67
N GLY A 4 -1.73 -21.94 -3.65
CA GLY A 4 -2.51 -20.81 -3.13
C GLY A 4 -1.61 -19.71 -2.55
N MET A 5 -0.59 -20.07 -1.75
CA MET A 5 0.37 -19.09 -1.24
C MET A 5 1.26 -18.48 -2.33
N LEU A 6 1.60 -19.25 -3.37
CA LEU A 6 2.33 -18.71 -4.52
C LEU A 6 1.48 -17.67 -5.28
N LEU A 7 0.19 -17.93 -5.49
CA LEU A 7 -0.72 -16.96 -6.11
C LEU A 7 -0.81 -15.66 -5.29
N VAL A 8 -0.92 -15.76 -3.97
CA VAL A 8 -0.91 -14.60 -3.06
C VAL A 8 0.42 -13.83 -3.17
N ALA A 9 1.57 -14.51 -3.19
CA ALA A 9 2.85 -13.84 -3.38
C ALA A 9 2.94 -13.13 -4.75
N CYS A 10 2.49 -13.79 -5.81
CA CYS A 10 2.48 -13.22 -7.16
C CYS A 10 1.59 -11.98 -7.28
N SER A 11 0.46 -11.89 -6.57
CA SER A 11 -0.39 -10.70 -6.60
C SER A 11 0.31 -9.47 -6.01
N PHE A 12 1.08 -9.64 -4.93
CA PHE A 12 1.88 -8.56 -4.35
C PHE A 12 3.03 -8.13 -5.26
N PHE A 13 3.72 -9.07 -5.93
CA PHE A 13 4.73 -8.71 -6.93
C PHE A 13 4.12 -7.99 -8.15
N PHE A 14 2.92 -8.38 -8.56
CA PHE A 14 2.18 -7.70 -9.63
C PHE A 14 1.83 -6.24 -9.25
N LEU A 15 1.38 -6.01 -8.01
CA LEU A 15 1.15 -4.66 -7.48
C LEU A 15 2.44 -3.86 -7.32
N ALA A 16 3.53 -4.51 -6.89
CA ALA A 16 4.84 -3.88 -6.79
C ALA A 16 5.32 -3.42 -8.18
N TYR A 17 5.16 -4.25 -9.20
CA TYR A 17 5.49 -3.90 -10.58
C TYR A 17 4.61 -2.76 -11.11
N ALA A 18 3.31 -2.78 -10.84
CA ALA A 18 2.39 -1.70 -11.21
C ALA A 18 2.80 -0.38 -10.54
N ALA A 19 3.15 -0.42 -9.26
CA ALA A 19 3.62 0.73 -8.50
C ALA A 19 4.97 1.25 -9.02
N MET A 20 5.91 0.37 -9.38
CA MET A 20 7.16 0.78 -10.02
C MET A 20 6.93 1.46 -11.36
N ARG A 21 5.99 0.96 -12.20
CA ARG A 21 5.62 1.63 -13.44
C ARG A 21 5.06 3.03 -13.18
N GLY A 22 4.18 3.18 -12.20
CA GLY A 22 3.66 4.48 -11.78
C GLY A 22 4.77 5.43 -11.31
N GLU A 23 5.65 4.97 -10.42
CA GLU A 23 6.75 5.77 -9.86
C GLU A 23 7.84 6.11 -10.87
N SER A 24 7.98 5.35 -11.96
CA SER A 24 8.98 5.57 -13.02
C SER A 24 8.57 6.64 -14.05
N GLN A 25 7.32 7.09 -14.04
CA GLN A 25 6.87 8.15 -14.94
C GLN A 25 7.42 9.51 -14.48
N GLN A 26 8.08 10.24 -15.38
CA GLN A 26 8.45 11.62 -15.13
C GLN A 26 7.18 12.50 -15.20
N VAL A 27 7.04 13.41 -14.24
CA VAL A 27 5.87 14.30 -14.15
C VAL A 27 5.95 15.33 -15.27
N ASP A 28 5.14 15.15 -16.31
CA ASP A 28 5.02 16.10 -17.41
C ASP A 28 3.94 17.15 -17.12
N LYS A 29 4.11 18.37 -17.65
CA LYS A 29 3.27 19.55 -17.34
C LYS A 29 1.81 19.39 -17.76
N THR A 30 1.52 18.47 -18.67
CA THR A 30 0.18 18.11 -19.14
C THR A 30 -0.59 17.25 -18.12
N MET A 31 0.10 16.61 -17.18
CA MET A 31 -0.48 15.72 -16.17
C MET A 31 -1.09 16.50 -14.98
N PHE A 32 -0.75 17.78 -14.82
CA PHE A 32 -1.25 18.62 -13.73
C PHE A 32 -2.72 19.05 -13.90
N GLY A 33 -3.33 18.81 -15.06
CA GLY A 33 -4.74 19.10 -15.32
C GLY A 33 -5.70 18.20 -14.54
N ASP A 34 -5.49 16.89 -14.59
CA ASP A 34 -6.31 15.83 -13.95
C ASP A 34 -5.64 15.20 -12.70
N GLY A 35 -4.48 15.75 -12.29
CA GLY A 35 -3.64 15.25 -11.22
C GLY A 35 -4.20 15.41 -9.82
N SER A 36 -4.18 14.34 -9.02
CA SER A 36 -4.38 14.43 -7.57
C SER A 36 -3.06 14.73 -6.87
N PHE A 37 -3.03 15.76 -6.03
CA PHE A 37 -1.83 16.14 -5.28
C PHE A 37 -1.98 15.75 -3.81
N ARG A 38 -0.93 15.16 -3.24
CA ARG A 38 -0.90 14.74 -1.84
C ARG A 38 0.44 15.04 -1.22
N VAL A 39 0.43 15.83 -0.16
CA VAL A 39 1.62 16.15 0.63
C VAL A 39 1.63 15.27 1.87
N ASN A 40 2.35 14.15 1.82
CA ASN A 40 2.65 13.30 2.98
C ASN A 40 4.02 13.66 3.58
N GLU A 41 4.36 13.12 4.74
CA GLU A 41 5.69 13.27 5.38
C GLU A 41 6.85 12.94 4.43
N ARG A 42 6.65 11.98 3.52
CA ARG A 42 7.61 11.68 2.45
C ARG A 42 7.86 12.85 1.49
N VAL A 43 6.78 13.52 1.07
CA VAL A 43 6.86 14.66 0.16
C VAL A 43 7.52 15.83 0.88
N ILE A 44 7.23 16.03 2.16
CA ILE A 44 7.91 17.04 3.00
C ILE A 44 9.42 16.77 3.08
N GLY A 45 9.83 15.50 3.19
CA GLY A 45 11.24 15.11 3.11
C GLY A 45 11.89 15.50 1.78
N TYR A 46 11.25 15.18 0.65
CA TYR A 46 11.75 15.56 -0.68
C TYR A 46 11.80 17.09 -0.90
N LEU A 47 10.87 17.83 -0.31
CA LEU A 47 10.84 19.28 -0.36
C LEU A 47 11.96 19.92 0.48
N LYS A 48 12.30 19.30 1.62
CA LYS A 48 13.44 19.70 2.44
C LYS A 48 14.77 19.47 1.71
N ASP A 49 14.91 18.33 1.03
CA ASP A 49 16.11 18.00 0.24
C ASP A 49 16.29 18.93 -0.97
N GLU A 50 15.21 19.50 -1.52
CA GLU A 50 15.26 20.48 -2.62
C GLU A 50 15.36 21.94 -2.15
N GLY A 51 15.59 22.19 -0.86
CA GLY A 51 15.93 23.50 -0.32
C GLY A 51 14.76 24.39 0.10
N VAL A 52 13.55 23.83 0.29
CA VAL A 52 12.41 24.58 0.85
C VAL A 52 12.66 24.88 2.33
N PRO A 53 12.53 26.16 2.79
CA PRO A 53 12.76 26.52 4.19
C PRO A 53 11.84 25.78 5.19
N ASP A 54 12.38 25.37 6.35
CA ASP A 54 11.67 24.64 7.40
C ASP A 54 10.42 25.38 7.95
N ASP A 55 10.37 26.71 7.85
CA ASP A 55 9.21 27.55 8.22
C ASP A 55 8.00 27.33 7.29
N VAL A 56 8.25 27.03 6.02
CA VAL A 56 7.21 26.75 5.02
C VAL A 56 6.70 25.32 5.17
N LEU A 57 7.61 24.38 5.42
CA LEU A 57 7.29 22.97 5.59
C LEU A 57 6.44 22.71 6.83
N SER A 58 6.73 23.39 7.93
CA SER A 58 5.95 23.30 9.17
C SER A 58 4.54 23.90 9.03
N LYS A 59 4.37 24.99 8.28
CA LYS A 59 3.04 25.57 7.93
C LYS A 59 2.22 24.67 7.01
N VAL A 60 2.86 24.05 6.02
CA VAL A 60 2.23 23.04 5.13
C VAL A 60 1.85 21.78 5.92
N GLN A 61 2.66 21.36 6.90
CA GLN A 61 2.40 20.20 7.75
C GLN A 61 1.30 20.46 8.81
N SER A 62 1.18 21.71 9.28
CA SER A 62 0.22 22.12 10.31
C SER A 62 -1.09 22.69 9.77
N ALA A 63 -1.18 22.97 8.46
CA ALA A 63 -2.41 23.40 7.82
C ALA A 63 -3.46 22.27 7.86
N LYS A 64 -4.34 22.34 8.85
CA LYS A 64 -5.56 21.53 8.98
C LYS A 64 -6.75 22.31 8.43
N ASN A 65 -7.57 21.65 7.61
CA ASN A 65 -8.88 22.17 7.24
C ASN A 65 -9.82 22.13 8.47
N ALA A 66 -10.90 22.89 8.40
CA ALA A 66 -11.88 23.10 9.47
C ALA A 66 -12.50 21.82 10.10
N ASP A 67 -12.32 20.64 9.47
CA ASP A 67 -12.72 19.32 10.00
C ASP A 67 -11.62 18.58 10.81
N GLY A 68 -10.52 19.24 11.14
CA GLY A 68 -9.41 18.62 11.89
C GLY A 68 -8.60 17.61 11.06
N LYS A 69 -8.87 17.48 9.75
CA LYS A 69 -8.06 16.74 8.78
C LYS A 69 -7.10 17.70 8.06
N ASN A 70 -5.86 17.27 7.90
CA ASN A 70 -4.78 18.03 7.27
C ASN A 70 -5.19 18.42 5.82
N ALA A 71 -5.20 19.73 5.53
CA ALA A 71 -5.80 20.34 4.34
C ALA A 71 -5.15 19.95 3.01
N ILE A 72 -3.90 19.48 3.06
CA ILE A 72 -3.06 19.18 1.89
C ILE A 72 -2.82 17.66 1.74
N LEU A 73 -3.42 16.87 2.63
CA LEU A 73 -3.16 15.44 2.73
C LEU A 73 -3.99 14.62 1.74
N GLU A 74 -5.12 15.14 1.25
CA GLU A 74 -5.85 14.57 0.10
C GLU A 74 -6.67 15.67 -0.59
N VAL A 75 -6.06 16.46 -1.47
CA VAL A 75 -6.86 17.23 -2.44
C VAL A 75 -7.03 16.37 -3.69
N LYS A 76 -8.06 15.52 -3.66
CA LYS A 76 -8.51 14.74 -4.82
C LYS A 76 -9.25 15.70 -5.74
N PHE A 77 -8.62 16.10 -6.84
CA PHE A 77 -9.27 16.91 -7.86
C PHE A 77 -10.00 15.98 -8.83
N ALA A 78 -11.32 16.00 -8.79
CA ALA A 78 -12.16 15.28 -9.73
C ALA A 78 -12.23 16.04 -11.06
N LYS A 79 -12.39 15.28 -12.14
CA LYS A 79 -12.36 15.71 -13.55
C LYS A 79 -13.44 16.72 -13.96
N ASP A 80 -14.40 17.01 -13.09
CA ASP A 80 -15.62 17.77 -13.40
C ASP A 80 -15.65 19.19 -12.82
N ASP A 81 -14.53 19.68 -12.28
CA ASP A 81 -14.44 21.00 -11.68
C ASP A 81 -13.71 21.98 -12.61
N ALA A 82 -14.29 23.16 -12.85
CA ALA A 82 -13.88 24.14 -13.88
C ALA A 82 -12.57 24.90 -13.60
N GLY A 83 -11.51 24.21 -13.15
CA GLY A 83 -10.16 24.75 -12.97
C GLY A 83 -9.10 23.65 -12.97
N THR A 84 -7.93 23.91 -13.57
CA THR A 84 -6.85 22.90 -13.63
C THR A 84 -6.36 22.55 -12.22
N GLY A 85 -6.03 21.27 -11.96
CA GLY A 85 -5.53 20.81 -10.65
C GLY A 85 -4.33 21.64 -10.14
N GLU A 86 -3.52 22.15 -11.05
CA GLU A 86 -2.47 23.13 -10.78
C GLU A 86 -2.99 24.43 -10.13
N GLN A 87 -4.04 25.04 -10.69
CA GLN A 87 -4.60 26.31 -10.19
C GLN A 87 -5.14 26.14 -8.76
N LYS A 88 -5.90 25.07 -8.51
CA LYS A 88 -6.47 24.80 -7.19
C LYS A 88 -5.40 24.45 -6.14
N PHE A 89 -4.35 23.71 -6.53
CA PHE A 89 -3.22 23.43 -5.64
C PHE A 89 -2.40 24.70 -5.34
N THR A 90 -2.20 25.58 -6.32
CA THR A 90 -1.52 26.87 -6.10
C THR A 90 -2.34 27.83 -5.26
N GLU A 91 -3.67 27.81 -5.37
CA GLU A 91 -4.57 28.60 -4.52
C GLU A 91 -4.58 28.08 -3.08
N ALA A 92 -4.56 26.75 -2.90
CA ALA A 92 -4.42 26.12 -1.58
C ALA A 92 -3.06 26.43 -0.93
N LEU A 93 -1.97 26.43 -1.70
CA LEU A 93 -0.65 26.85 -1.22
C LEU A 93 -0.60 28.36 -0.90
N GLY A 94 -1.24 29.20 -1.71
CA GLY A 94 -1.34 30.65 -1.49
C GLY A 94 -2.13 31.05 -0.25
N LYS A 95 -3.02 30.19 0.26
CA LYS A 95 -3.72 30.37 1.54
C LYS A 95 -2.83 30.06 2.76
N ILE A 96 -1.68 29.40 2.56
CA ILE A 96 -0.84 28.85 3.63
C ILE A 96 0.54 29.54 3.67
N ILE A 97 1.02 30.05 2.53
CA ILE A 97 2.37 30.63 2.37
C ILE A 97 2.28 31.96 1.59
N SER A 98 3.16 32.92 1.89
CA SER A 98 3.29 34.18 1.15
C SER A 98 3.49 33.94 -0.35
N ALA A 99 2.81 34.74 -1.19
CA ALA A 99 2.75 34.61 -2.65
C ALA A 99 4.14 34.49 -3.34
N GLU A 100 5.15 35.17 -2.81
CA GLU A 100 6.53 35.14 -3.32
C GLU A 100 7.22 33.78 -3.14
N GLN A 101 6.91 33.06 -2.06
CA GLN A 101 7.45 31.72 -1.79
C GLN A 101 6.72 30.64 -2.59
N VAL A 102 5.43 30.87 -2.87
CA VAL A 102 4.62 30.01 -3.74
C VAL A 102 5.21 30.03 -5.14
N GLU A 103 5.46 31.20 -5.73
CA GLU A 103 6.00 31.31 -7.08
C GLU A 103 7.39 30.66 -7.24
N LYS A 104 8.25 30.81 -6.23
CA LYS A 104 9.62 30.26 -6.23
C LYS A 104 9.68 28.73 -6.09
N HIS A 105 8.76 28.12 -5.35
CA HIS A 105 8.78 26.66 -5.09
C HIS A 105 7.63 25.91 -5.78
N LYS A 106 6.75 26.59 -6.52
CA LYS A 106 5.57 26.02 -7.19
C LYS A 106 5.90 24.78 -8.00
N SER A 107 6.95 24.81 -8.82
CA SER A 107 7.36 23.68 -9.66
C SER A 107 7.77 22.47 -8.83
N VAL A 108 8.54 22.68 -7.76
CA VAL A 108 9.02 21.65 -6.84
C VAL A 108 7.86 21.00 -6.08
N PHE A 109 6.92 21.80 -5.57
CA PHE A 109 5.72 21.28 -4.91
C PHE A 109 4.82 20.51 -5.89
N LEU A 110 4.58 21.01 -7.10
CA LEU A 110 3.74 20.33 -8.09
C LEU A 110 4.36 19.01 -8.56
N THR A 111 5.67 18.98 -8.82
CA THR A 111 6.36 17.78 -9.27
C THR A 111 6.44 16.72 -8.17
N LYS A 112 6.67 17.09 -6.91
CA LYS A 112 6.85 16.12 -5.81
C LYS A 112 5.55 15.71 -5.12
N ALA A 113 4.53 16.56 -5.12
CA ALA A 113 3.22 16.26 -4.54
C ALA A 113 2.29 15.49 -5.50
N TYR A 114 2.66 15.37 -6.79
CA TYR A 114 1.87 14.63 -7.77
C TYR A 114 1.76 13.15 -7.39
N GLN A 115 0.52 12.65 -7.26
CA GLN A 115 0.26 11.22 -7.10
C GLN A 115 0.16 10.57 -8.48
N PHE A 116 1.05 9.62 -8.75
CA PHE A 116 0.97 8.83 -9.97
C PHE A 116 -0.32 8.02 -10.01
N GLN A 117 -1.10 8.21 -11.07
CA GLN A 117 -2.31 7.45 -11.31
C GLN A 117 -1.96 6.25 -12.20
N VAL A 118 -2.25 5.05 -11.71
CA VAL A 118 -2.15 3.82 -12.50
C VAL A 118 -3.55 3.33 -12.86
N SER A 119 -3.65 2.57 -13.95
CA SER A 119 -4.94 2.03 -14.38
C SER A 119 -5.59 1.17 -13.28
N PRO A 120 -6.90 1.33 -12.99
CA PRO A 120 -7.62 0.52 -12.00
C PRO A 120 -7.57 -0.99 -12.28
N PHE A 121 -7.34 -1.39 -13.53
CA PHE A 121 -7.23 -2.79 -13.93
C PHE A 121 -6.14 -3.56 -13.17
N TRP A 122 -5.04 -2.89 -12.78
CA TRP A 122 -3.97 -3.52 -12.00
C TRP A 122 -4.47 -4.01 -10.64
N LEU A 123 -5.32 -3.21 -9.98
CA LEU A 123 -5.92 -3.60 -8.70
C LEU A 123 -6.93 -4.74 -8.90
N ILE A 124 -7.81 -4.64 -9.90
CA ILE A 124 -8.83 -5.66 -10.16
C ILE A 124 -8.17 -7.03 -10.36
N PHE A 125 -7.13 -7.11 -11.19
CA PHE A 125 -6.41 -8.36 -11.43
C PHE A 125 -5.66 -8.86 -10.18
N ALA A 126 -4.98 -7.99 -9.43
CA ALA A 126 -4.31 -8.39 -8.21
C ALA A 126 -5.29 -8.96 -7.17
N TYR A 127 -6.46 -8.33 -7.02
CA TYR A 127 -7.52 -8.79 -6.13
C TYR A 127 -8.14 -10.11 -6.60
N ALA A 128 -8.30 -10.31 -7.90
CA ALA A 128 -8.76 -11.60 -8.44
C ALA A 128 -7.77 -12.73 -8.10
N ILE A 129 -6.47 -12.49 -8.28
CA ILE A 129 -5.42 -13.50 -8.00
C ILE A 129 -5.33 -13.80 -6.50
N VAL A 130 -5.34 -12.79 -5.63
CA VAL A 130 -5.26 -13.02 -4.18
C VAL A 130 -6.49 -13.77 -3.68
N THR A 131 -7.68 -13.42 -4.18
CA THR A 131 -8.93 -14.11 -3.82
C THR A 131 -8.88 -15.58 -4.25
N LEU A 132 -8.38 -15.87 -5.45
CA LEU A 132 -8.18 -17.25 -5.91
C LEU A 132 -7.21 -18.01 -5.00
N GLY A 133 -6.12 -17.35 -4.57
CA GLY A 133 -5.18 -17.90 -3.60
C GLY A 133 -5.84 -18.21 -2.24
N GLU A 134 -6.67 -17.30 -1.73
CA GLU A 134 -7.39 -17.48 -0.45
C GLU A 134 -8.44 -18.60 -0.52
N LEU A 135 -9.13 -18.73 -1.65
CA LEU A 135 -10.08 -19.83 -1.90
C LEU A 135 -9.39 -21.20 -1.87
N MET A 136 -8.10 -21.27 -2.24
CA MET A 136 -7.31 -22.51 -2.14
C MET A 136 -6.75 -22.77 -0.73
N LEU A 137 -6.66 -21.74 0.11
CA LEU A 137 -6.03 -21.83 1.43
C LEU A 137 -7.03 -22.06 2.55
N SER A 138 -8.14 -21.32 2.56
CA SER A 138 -9.15 -21.37 3.63
C SER A 138 -9.83 -22.73 3.83
N PRO A 139 -10.35 -23.43 2.79
CA PRO A 139 -10.95 -24.75 2.99
C PRO A 139 -9.90 -25.82 3.30
N MET A 140 -8.70 -25.69 2.75
CA MET A 140 -7.62 -26.65 2.97
C MET A 140 -7.07 -26.57 4.40
N GLY A 141 -6.90 -25.37 4.94
CA GLY A 141 -6.38 -25.16 6.29
C GLY A 141 -7.26 -25.79 7.38
N LEU A 142 -8.56 -25.48 7.35
CA LEU A 142 -9.53 -26.05 8.31
C LEU A 142 -9.67 -27.57 8.18
N SER A 143 -9.64 -28.10 6.95
CA SER A 143 -9.66 -29.56 6.69
C SER A 143 -8.42 -30.27 7.23
N LEU A 144 -7.25 -29.63 7.15
CA LEU A 144 -6.00 -30.19 7.66
C LEU A 144 -6.02 -30.24 9.20
N VAL A 145 -6.47 -29.16 9.85
CA VAL A 145 -6.60 -29.11 11.31
C VAL A 145 -7.59 -30.15 11.82
N SER A 146 -8.73 -30.37 11.14
CA SER A 146 -9.72 -31.36 11.57
C SER A 146 -9.25 -32.81 11.40
N LYS A 147 -8.49 -33.10 10.33
CA LYS A 147 -7.96 -34.46 10.06
C LYS A 147 -6.77 -34.83 10.93
N VAL A 148 -5.87 -33.89 11.22
CA VAL A 148 -4.65 -34.15 12.01
C VAL A 148 -4.90 -34.10 13.50
N ALA A 149 -5.97 -33.42 13.93
CA ALA A 149 -6.25 -33.27 15.35
C ALA A 149 -6.67 -34.60 16.01
N PRO A 150 -5.99 -35.03 17.10
CA PRO A 150 -6.43 -36.19 17.86
C PRO A 150 -7.78 -35.91 18.52
N VAL A 151 -8.62 -36.94 18.60
CA VAL A 151 -10.05 -36.84 18.97
C VAL A 151 -10.28 -36.06 20.27
N ASN A 152 -9.40 -36.23 21.25
CA ASN A 152 -9.45 -35.59 22.56
C ASN A 152 -8.95 -34.12 22.60
N LYS A 153 -8.30 -33.61 21.55
CA LYS A 153 -7.77 -32.23 21.50
C LYS A 153 -8.23 -31.42 20.27
N ARG A 154 -9.27 -31.88 19.57
CA ARG A 154 -9.79 -31.18 18.37
C ARG A 154 -10.18 -29.73 18.63
N GLY A 155 -10.85 -29.46 19.75
CA GLY A 155 -11.24 -28.10 20.13
C GLY A 155 -10.04 -27.16 20.32
N LEU A 156 -8.96 -27.66 20.93
CA LEU A 156 -7.74 -26.87 21.17
C LEU A 156 -7.02 -26.53 19.86
N LEU A 157 -6.91 -27.48 18.93
CA LEU A 157 -6.23 -27.25 17.65
C LEU A 157 -7.05 -26.36 16.70
N MET A 158 -8.38 -26.45 16.74
CA MET A 158 -9.26 -25.48 16.08
C MET A 158 -9.12 -24.09 16.69
N GLY A 159 -9.01 -23.98 18.02
CA GLY A 159 -8.66 -22.73 18.68
C GLY A 159 -7.31 -22.17 18.20
N GLY A 160 -6.31 -23.03 18.02
CA GLY A 160 -5.01 -22.66 17.47
C GLY A 160 -5.09 -22.07 16.05
N TRP A 161 -5.95 -22.60 15.20
CA TRP A 161 -6.22 -22.01 13.87
C TRP A 161 -6.77 -20.58 13.97
N PHE A 162 -7.74 -20.33 14.85
CA PHE A 162 -8.29 -18.98 15.05
C PHE A 162 -7.28 -18.01 15.67
N VAL A 163 -6.44 -18.49 16.60
CA VAL A 163 -5.36 -17.68 17.18
C VAL A 163 -4.35 -17.29 16.10
N ALA A 164 -3.97 -18.21 15.20
CA ALA A 164 -3.10 -17.89 14.07
C ALA A 164 -3.70 -16.81 13.17
N THR A 165 -5.01 -16.87 12.87
CA THR A 165 -5.72 -15.82 12.12
C THR A 165 -5.74 -14.48 12.87
N ALA A 166 -5.96 -14.49 14.19
CA ALA A 166 -5.94 -13.27 15.00
C ALA A 166 -4.55 -12.61 15.01
N ILE A 167 -3.48 -13.40 15.10
CA ILE A 167 -2.10 -12.90 14.98
C ILE A 167 -1.85 -12.34 13.58
N GLY A 168 -2.30 -13.04 12.53
CA GLY A 168 -2.22 -12.55 11.15
C GLY A 168 -2.90 -11.18 10.98
N ASN A 169 -4.10 -11.02 11.54
CA ASN A 169 -4.81 -9.74 11.54
C ASN A 169 -4.04 -8.66 12.32
N LYS A 170 -3.41 -9.00 13.44
CA LYS A 170 -2.58 -8.04 14.21
C LYS A 170 -1.36 -7.57 13.40
N LEU A 171 -0.78 -8.44 12.58
CA LEU A 171 0.37 -8.10 11.72
C LEU A 171 0.03 -7.15 10.57
N THR A 172 -1.26 -6.94 10.26
CA THR A 172 -1.69 -5.91 9.28
C THR A 172 -1.32 -4.49 9.70
N MET A 173 -0.90 -4.27 10.96
CA MET A 173 -0.32 -3.02 11.47
C MET A 173 0.89 -2.52 10.67
N ILE A 174 1.53 -3.36 9.86
CA ILE A 174 2.56 -2.94 8.90
C ILE A 174 2.04 -1.85 7.93
N GLY A 175 0.72 -1.71 7.76
CA GLY A 175 0.09 -0.65 6.97
C GLY A 175 0.44 0.79 7.40
N ILE A 176 0.96 1.01 8.61
CA ILE A 176 1.48 2.32 9.05
C ILE A 176 2.60 2.82 8.11
N TYR A 177 3.41 1.91 7.56
CA TYR A 177 4.50 2.24 6.65
C TYR A 177 4.05 2.71 5.27
N TRP A 178 2.76 2.62 4.93
CA TRP A 178 2.22 3.09 3.65
C TRP A 178 2.49 4.59 3.39
N SER A 179 2.36 5.42 4.44
CA SER A 179 2.61 6.87 4.31
C SER A 179 4.10 7.19 4.20
N ILE A 180 4.95 6.37 4.83
CA ILE A 180 6.38 6.62 4.97
C ILE A 180 7.15 6.10 3.74
N TRP A 181 6.86 4.87 3.31
CA TRP A 181 7.63 4.14 2.27
C TRP A 181 7.00 4.19 0.88
N LYS A 182 7.85 4.19 -0.17
CA LYS A 182 7.41 4.07 -1.57
C LYS A 182 6.41 2.92 -1.75
N GLN A 183 5.36 3.13 -2.55
CA GLN A 183 4.33 2.12 -2.78
C GLN A 183 4.92 0.82 -3.32
N SER A 184 5.88 0.97 -4.24
CA SER A 184 6.62 -0.14 -4.83
C SER A 184 7.35 -0.97 -3.77
N SER A 185 8.04 -0.29 -2.84
CA SER A 185 8.80 -0.94 -1.76
C SER A 185 7.88 -1.63 -0.75
N PHE A 186 6.73 -1.01 -0.43
CA PHE A 186 5.74 -1.61 0.45
C PHE A 186 5.20 -2.93 -0.11
N PHE A 187 4.73 -2.94 -1.36
CA PHE A 187 4.24 -4.17 -1.99
C PHE A 187 5.34 -5.21 -2.22
N LEU A 188 6.57 -4.79 -2.52
CA LEU A 188 7.71 -5.71 -2.63
C LEU A 188 7.98 -6.46 -1.34
N VAL A 189 8.02 -5.75 -0.20
CA VAL A 189 8.28 -6.39 1.10
C VAL A 189 7.18 -7.40 1.44
N LEU A 190 5.91 -7.06 1.19
CA LEU A 190 4.79 -8.00 1.37
C LEU A 190 4.92 -9.23 0.47
N GLY A 191 5.25 -9.04 -0.80
CA GLY A 191 5.48 -10.12 -1.76
C GLY A 191 6.64 -11.03 -1.35
N LEU A 192 7.75 -10.44 -0.88
CA LEU A 192 8.93 -11.18 -0.40
C LEU A 192 8.60 -11.99 0.85
N MET A 193 7.90 -11.41 1.83
CA MET A 193 7.45 -12.13 3.03
C MET A 193 6.53 -13.31 2.67
N ALA A 194 5.56 -13.08 1.77
CA ALA A 194 4.69 -14.15 1.27
C ALA A 194 5.50 -15.25 0.55
N PHE A 195 6.48 -14.88 -0.25
CA PHE A 195 7.34 -15.82 -0.97
C PHE A 195 8.24 -16.63 -0.02
N VAL A 196 8.79 -16.02 1.03
CA VAL A 196 9.52 -16.74 2.08
C VAL A 196 8.63 -17.79 2.74
N MET A 197 7.36 -17.46 3.01
CA MET A 197 6.41 -18.44 3.56
C MET A 197 6.12 -19.60 2.59
N VAL A 198 6.12 -19.36 1.27
CA VAL A 198 6.04 -20.43 0.26
C VAL A 198 7.24 -21.37 0.39
N ILE A 199 8.45 -20.84 0.52
CA ILE A 199 9.69 -21.64 0.68
C ILE A 199 9.64 -22.44 1.99
N VAL A 200 9.29 -21.79 3.10
CA VAL A 200 9.18 -22.45 4.41
C VAL A 200 8.18 -23.60 4.34
N LEU A 201 7.00 -23.39 3.76
CA LEU A 201 6.04 -24.48 3.59
C LEU A 201 6.62 -25.57 2.69
N ALA A 202 7.24 -25.23 1.56
CA ALA A 202 7.81 -26.22 0.65
C ALA A 202 8.82 -27.15 1.34
N ILE A 203 9.64 -26.61 2.24
CA ILE A 203 10.57 -27.40 3.07
C ILE A 203 9.80 -28.28 4.07
N LEU A 204 8.77 -27.73 4.72
CA LEU A 204 7.94 -28.45 5.70
C LEU A 204 6.98 -29.48 5.08
N LEU A 205 6.70 -29.41 3.77
CA LEU A 205 5.81 -30.38 3.10
C LEU A 205 6.36 -31.82 3.18
N LYS A 206 7.68 -32.00 3.04
CA LYS A 206 8.32 -33.32 3.11
C LYS A 206 8.12 -34.01 4.48
N PRO A 207 8.49 -33.38 5.62
CA PRO A 207 8.25 -33.98 6.94
C PRO A 207 6.76 -34.08 7.26
N LEU A 208 5.94 -33.12 6.83
CA LEU A 208 4.50 -33.13 7.07
C LEU A 208 3.80 -34.32 6.39
N LYS A 209 4.14 -34.60 5.12
CA LYS A 209 3.62 -35.76 4.38
C LYS A 209 4.09 -37.08 5.01
N LYS A 210 5.32 -37.13 5.52
CA LYS A 210 5.85 -38.30 6.22
C LYS A 210 5.16 -38.55 7.57
N ALA A 211 4.78 -37.48 8.28
CA ALA A 211 4.09 -37.55 9.56
C ALA A 211 2.59 -37.87 9.43
N MET A 212 2.02 -37.77 8.23
CA MET A 212 0.63 -38.15 7.93
C MET A 212 0.54 -39.29 6.90
N PRO A 213 0.93 -40.53 7.25
CA PRO A 213 0.69 -41.67 6.38
C PRO A 213 -0.83 -41.96 6.34
N GLY A 214 -1.53 -41.42 5.34
CA GLY A 214 -2.97 -41.69 5.11
C GLY A 214 -3.84 -40.49 4.73
N VAL A 215 -3.27 -39.28 4.59
CA VAL A 215 -3.97 -38.07 4.12
C VAL A 215 -3.22 -37.42 2.96
#